data_AF-A0A7H1N0Y0-F1
#
_entry.id   AF-A0A7H1N0Y0-F1
#
_cell.length_a   1.000
_cell.length_b   1.000
_cell.length_c   1.000
_cell.angle_alpha   90.00
_cell.angle_beta   90.00
_cell.angle_gamma   90.00
#
_symmetry.space_group_name_H-M   'P 1'
#
loop_
_entity.id
_entity.type
_entity.pdbx_description
1 polymer ?
#
loop_
_entity_poly.entity_id
_entity_poly.type
_entity_poly.pdbx_seq_one_letter_code
_entity_poly.pdbx_strand_id
1 'polypeptide(L)'
;MRLKSIGLGLLLMVLVVLAVPALAASSSTDALTAKEVSAALATTKDLRPLHEKFGPQLAEYAKTVKPPEPGVQRDPCEITPEVQNAPGFNEMEQVVKKNGFKNGEVYCRVMERIIRAYTAVQVEEHMPELQQKLQEARAQIEADTTMPADQKEQLLARLTEHPAIAAARKVPDSDKKLVAQFRTEMDQLFLPPPGQAPAAPPPQQ
;
A
#
# COMPACT_ATOMS: atom_id res chain seq x y z
N MET A 1 21.20 -14.79 -78.96
CA MET A 1 20.15 -15.78 -79.30
C MET A 1 19.82 -16.57 -78.04
N ARG A 2 18.57 -16.40 -77.54
CA ARG A 2 17.71 -17.27 -76.70
C ARG A 2 18.35 -18.12 -75.57
N LEU A 3 18.07 -17.81 -74.30
CA LEU A 3 16.90 -18.21 -73.46
C LEU A 3 16.84 -19.71 -73.11
N LYS A 4 16.84 -20.02 -71.79
CA LYS A 4 15.68 -20.63 -71.11
C LYS A 4 15.78 -20.58 -69.58
N SER A 5 14.72 -20.04 -68.99
CA SER A 5 14.38 -20.00 -67.57
C SER A 5 13.72 -21.29 -67.10
N ILE A 6 13.96 -21.67 -65.84
CA ILE A 6 13.06 -22.40 -64.91
C ILE A 6 13.55 -21.94 -63.52
N GLY A 7 12.80 -21.41 -62.55
CA GLY A 7 11.36 -21.40 -62.31
C GLY A 7 11.08 -21.95 -60.90
N LEU A 8 10.62 -21.09 -60.00
CA LEU A 8 9.69 -21.37 -58.88
C LEU A 8 10.23 -21.92 -57.52
N GLY A 9 9.80 -21.28 -56.42
CA GLY A 9 9.81 -21.80 -55.05
C GLY A 9 10.45 -20.85 -54.01
N LEU A 10 9.89 -19.68 -53.73
CA LEU A 10 8.88 -19.44 -52.67
C LEU A 10 9.40 -19.64 -51.22
N LEU A 11 9.43 -18.52 -50.47
CA LEU A 11 9.24 -18.37 -49.01
C LEU A 11 10.00 -19.30 -48.04
N LEU A 12 10.78 -18.73 -47.11
CA LEU A 12 10.33 -18.52 -45.72
C LEU A 12 11.43 -17.85 -44.87
N MET A 13 11.19 -16.58 -44.58
CA MET A 13 11.24 -15.96 -43.26
C MET A 13 12.37 -16.34 -42.29
N VAL A 14 13.29 -15.39 -42.17
CA VAL A 14 14.13 -15.08 -41.01
C VAL A 14 13.29 -15.07 -39.72
N LEU A 15 13.50 -16.06 -38.86
CA LEU A 15 12.92 -16.12 -37.52
C LEU A 15 13.90 -15.48 -36.52
N VAL A 16 13.92 -14.14 -36.50
CA VAL A 16 14.52 -13.39 -35.38
C VAL A 16 13.52 -13.44 -34.24
N VAL A 17 13.77 -14.32 -33.26
CA VAL A 17 13.05 -14.35 -31.98
C VAL A 17 13.46 -13.11 -31.21
N LEU A 18 12.75 -12.01 -31.44
CA LEU A 18 12.70 -10.90 -30.49
C LEU A 18 11.96 -11.42 -29.25
N ALA A 19 12.72 -11.68 -28.19
CA ALA A 19 12.18 -11.83 -26.85
C ALA A 19 11.58 -10.49 -26.41
N VAL A 20 10.32 -10.25 -26.81
CA VAL A 20 9.50 -9.19 -26.23
C VAL A 20 9.16 -9.65 -24.82
N PRO A 21 9.60 -8.96 -23.74
CA PRO A 21 9.04 -9.24 -22.44
C PRO A 21 7.58 -8.82 -22.52
N ALA A 22 6.68 -9.81 -22.45
CA ALA A 22 5.27 -9.57 -22.32
C ALA A 22 5.06 -8.68 -21.08
N LEU A 23 4.74 -7.41 -21.31
CA LEU A 23 4.11 -6.57 -20.31
C LEU A 23 2.71 -7.14 -20.10
N ALA A 24 2.63 -8.18 -19.27
CA ALA A 24 1.39 -8.73 -18.79
C ALA A 24 0.61 -7.59 -18.12
N ALA A 25 -0.59 -7.34 -18.61
CA ALA A 25 -1.56 -6.55 -17.89
C ALA A 25 -1.95 -7.34 -16.64
N SER A 26 -1.40 -6.96 -15.48
CA SER A 26 -1.70 -7.60 -14.20
C SER A 26 -3.17 -7.38 -13.85
N SER A 27 -3.97 -8.43 -13.97
CA SER A 27 -5.28 -8.53 -13.33
C SER A 27 -5.08 -8.80 -11.84
N SER A 28 -5.88 -8.13 -11.01
CA SER A 28 -5.86 -8.12 -9.54
C SER A 28 -6.14 -9.48 -8.91
N THR A 29 -5.20 -10.42 -9.01
CA THR A 29 -5.21 -11.72 -8.32
C THR A 29 -3.79 -12.28 -8.11
N ASP A 30 -2.79 -11.70 -8.77
CA ASP A 30 -1.40 -12.14 -8.62
C ASP A 30 -0.82 -11.73 -7.26
N ALA A 31 0.03 -12.60 -6.69
CA ALA A 31 0.76 -12.31 -5.47
C ALA A 31 1.64 -11.06 -5.65
N LEU A 32 1.81 -10.27 -4.59
CA LEU A 32 2.74 -9.14 -4.62
C LEU A 32 4.14 -9.65 -4.98
N THR A 33 4.83 -8.95 -5.87
CA THR A 33 6.16 -9.35 -6.33
C THR A 33 7.26 -8.42 -5.79
N ALA A 34 8.48 -8.93 -5.66
CA ALA A 34 9.64 -8.13 -5.23
C ALA A 34 9.89 -6.93 -6.14
N LYS A 35 9.61 -7.07 -7.45
CA LYS A 35 9.73 -6.00 -8.44
C LYS A 35 8.72 -4.88 -8.16
N GLU A 36 7.47 -5.22 -7.87
CA GLU A 36 6.44 -4.23 -7.54
C GLU A 36 6.78 -3.50 -6.25
N VAL A 37 7.24 -4.20 -5.20
CA VAL A 37 7.68 -3.57 -3.95
C VAL A 37 8.82 -2.60 -4.21
N SER A 38 9.87 -3.05 -4.89
CA SER A 38 11.05 -2.21 -5.20
C SER A 38 10.67 -0.97 -6.01
N ALA A 39 9.83 -1.15 -7.05
CA ALA A 39 9.35 -0.05 -7.87
C ALA A 39 8.51 0.93 -7.06
N ALA A 40 7.65 0.45 -6.16
CA ALA A 40 6.79 1.31 -5.37
C ALA A 40 7.56 2.14 -4.33
N LEU A 41 8.58 1.54 -3.68
CA LEU A 41 9.47 2.27 -2.77
C LEU A 41 10.31 3.31 -3.52
N ALA A 42 10.80 2.98 -4.72
CA ALA A 42 11.50 3.94 -5.58
C ALA A 42 10.59 5.10 -6.01
N THR A 43 9.35 4.82 -6.46
CA THR A 43 8.35 5.84 -6.76
C THR A 43 8.09 6.74 -5.54
N THR A 44 7.94 6.16 -4.35
CA THR A 44 7.72 6.93 -3.11
C THR A 44 8.86 7.91 -2.84
N LYS A 45 10.11 7.50 -3.08
CA LYS A 45 11.29 8.37 -2.97
C LYS A 45 11.28 9.48 -4.03
N ASP A 46 11.00 9.13 -5.28
CA ASP A 46 10.95 10.08 -6.41
C ASP A 46 9.78 11.08 -6.32
N LEU A 47 8.71 10.76 -5.58
CA LEU A 47 7.58 11.66 -5.34
C LEU A 47 7.86 12.72 -4.26
N ARG A 48 8.90 12.56 -3.43
CA ARG A 48 9.20 13.50 -2.32
C ARG A 48 9.43 14.94 -2.78
N PRO A 49 10.20 15.23 -3.84
CA PRO A 49 10.37 16.59 -4.33
C PRO A 49 9.06 17.21 -4.83
N LEU A 50 8.15 16.39 -5.37
CA LEU A 50 6.81 16.86 -5.78
C LEU A 50 5.96 17.21 -4.57
N HIS A 51 6.03 16.41 -3.49
CA HIS A 51 5.36 16.75 -2.23
C HIS A 51 5.87 18.09 -1.69
N GLU A 52 7.18 18.31 -1.66
CA GLU A 52 7.76 19.59 -1.22
C GLU A 52 7.34 20.77 -2.10
N LYS A 53 7.32 20.56 -3.43
CA LYS A 53 6.96 21.59 -4.41
C LYS A 53 5.48 21.95 -4.40
N PHE A 54 4.60 20.96 -4.26
CA PHE A 54 3.15 21.11 -4.43
C PHE A 54 2.35 21.03 -3.12
N GLY A 55 2.98 20.66 -2.00
CA GLY A 55 2.34 20.49 -0.69
C GLY A 55 1.52 21.70 -0.24
N PRO A 56 2.07 22.93 -0.30
CA PRO A 56 1.29 24.12 0.06
C PRO A 56 0.06 24.34 -0.84
N GLN A 57 0.19 24.14 -2.15
CA GLN A 57 -0.92 24.29 -3.09
C GLN A 57 -1.96 23.19 -2.91
N LEU A 58 -1.53 21.96 -2.63
CA LEU A 58 -2.41 20.83 -2.32
C LEU A 58 -3.19 21.08 -1.03
N ALA A 59 -2.54 21.65 0.00
CA ALA A 59 -3.21 22.00 1.26
C ALA A 59 -4.29 23.07 1.07
N GLU A 60 -4.06 24.08 0.22
CA GLU A 60 -5.09 25.06 -0.12
C GLU A 60 -6.18 24.44 -1.01
N TYR A 61 -5.82 23.62 -1.99
CA TYR A 61 -6.77 22.94 -2.86
C TYR A 61 -7.71 22.03 -2.09
N ALA A 62 -7.19 21.27 -1.10
CA ALA A 62 -7.97 20.37 -0.27
C ALA A 62 -9.13 21.07 0.48
N LYS A 63 -8.97 22.35 0.83
CA LYS A 63 -10.04 23.15 1.47
C LYS A 63 -11.22 23.42 0.52
N THR A 64 -11.01 23.30 -0.78
CA THR A 64 -12.04 23.49 -1.81
C THR A 64 -12.80 22.21 -2.16
N VAL A 65 -12.24 21.05 -1.79
CA VAL A 65 -12.82 19.74 -2.07
C VAL A 65 -13.86 19.40 -1.00
N LYS A 66 -15.05 18.99 -1.41
CA LYS A 66 -16.10 18.59 -0.48
C LYS A 66 -15.73 17.25 0.18
N PRO A 67 -15.86 17.12 1.51
CA PRO A 67 -15.69 15.85 2.17
C PRO A 67 -16.72 14.83 1.65
N PRO A 68 -16.42 13.51 1.74
CA PRO A 68 -17.41 12.48 1.48
C PRO A 68 -18.64 12.65 2.38
N GLU A 69 -19.80 12.29 1.85
CA GLU A 69 -21.03 12.26 2.65
C GLU A 69 -20.89 11.23 3.79
N PRO A 70 -21.51 11.48 4.96
CA PRO A 70 -21.48 10.53 6.05
C PRO A 70 -21.94 9.14 5.62
N GLY A 71 -21.12 8.12 5.93
CA GLY A 71 -21.41 6.73 5.57
C GLY A 71 -21.01 6.30 4.17
N VAL A 72 -20.50 7.21 3.32
CA VAL A 72 -19.98 6.87 1.99
C VAL A 72 -18.49 6.52 2.11
N GLN A 73 -18.17 5.24 1.97
CA GLN A 73 -16.79 4.80 1.76
C GLN A 73 -16.40 5.08 0.32
N ARG A 74 -15.47 6.02 0.13
CA ARG A 74 -14.80 6.21 -1.16
C ARG A 74 -13.60 5.32 -1.23
N ASP A 75 -13.36 4.82 -2.43
CA ASP A 75 -12.16 4.13 -2.77
C ASP A 75 -10.96 5.12 -2.75
N PRO A 76 -9.97 4.93 -1.87
CA PRO A 76 -8.86 5.88 -1.70
C PRO A 76 -7.91 5.93 -2.90
N CYS A 77 -7.95 4.95 -3.81
CA CYS A 77 -7.11 4.94 -5.02
C CYS A 77 -7.84 5.42 -6.26
N GLU A 78 -9.14 5.67 -6.18
CA GLU A 78 -9.92 6.16 -7.30
C GLU A 78 -9.45 7.56 -7.71
N ILE A 79 -9.14 7.73 -8.99
CA ILE A 79 -8.77 9.04 -9.55
C ILE A 79 -10.05 9.78 -9.94
N THR A 80 -10.61 10.54 -9.00
CA THR A 80 -11.79 11.39 -9.24
C THR A 80 -11.41 12.66 -10.03
N PRO A 81 -12.39 13.41 -10.59
CA PRO A 81 -12.11 14.70 -11.23
C PRO A 81 -11.40 15.69 -10.29
N GLU A 82 -11.69 15.67 -8.99
CA GLU A 82 -10.98 16.49 -8.00
C GLU A 82 -9.51 16.08 -7.89
N VAL A 83 -9.22 14.77 -7.87
CA VAL A 83 -7.83 14.27 -7.87
C VAL A 83 -7.10 14.66 -9.15
N GLN A 84 -7.75 14.57 -10.32
CA GLN A 84 -7.16 14.95 -11.61
C GLN A 84 -6.82 16.44 -11.71
N ASN A 85 -7.65 17.28 -11.08
CA ASN A 85 -7.47 18.73 -11.08
C ASN A 85 -6.53 19.23 -9.97
N ALA A 86 -6.03 18.33 -9.12
CA ALA A 86 -5.15 18.69 -8.02
C ALA A 86 -3.78 19.22 -8.54
N PRO A 87 -3.18 20.22 -7.89
CA PRO A 87 -1.84 20.70 -8.21
C PRO A 87 -0.80 19.56 -8.23
N GLY A 88 -0.04 19.46 -9.31
CA GLY A 88 1.02 18.45 -9.45
C GLY A 88 0.54 17.05 -9.86
N PHE A 89 -0.75 16.86 -10.16
CA PHE A 89 -1.28 15.55 -10.60
C PHE A 89 -0.54 15.00 -11.83
N ASN A 90 -0.31 15.82 -12.86
CA ASN A 90 0.36 15.40 -14.08
C ASN A 90 1.83 15.00 -13.83
N GLU A 91 2.54 15.74 -12.99
CA GLU A 91 3.91 15.42 -12.62
C GLU A 91 4.00 14.16 -11.77
N MET A 92 3.04 13.94 -10.87
CA MET A 92 2.91 12.70 -10.12
C MET A 92 2.69 11.51 -11.06
N GLU A 93 1.77 11.63 -12.02
CA GLU A 93 1.52 10.62 -13.06
C GLU A 93 2.78 10.30 -13.88
N GLN A 94 3.59 11.31 -14.21
CA GLN A 94 4.85 11.12 -14.92
C GLN A 94 5.86 10.34 -14.08
N VAL A 95 6.01 10.65 -12.79
CA VAL A 95 6.91 9.93 -11.88
C VAL A 95 6.47 8.48 -11.70
N VAL A 96 5.18 8.25 -11.54
CA VAL A 96 4.60 6.91 -11.43
C VAL A 96 4.88 6.09 -12.69
N LYS A 97 4.65 6.65 -13.88
CA LYS A 97 4.93 6.00 -15.16
C LYS A 97 6.42 5.74 -15.39
N LYS A 98 7.29 6.69 -15.01
CA LYS A 98 8.75 6.53 -15.08
C LYS A 98 9.24 5.31 -14.29
N ASN A 99 8.57 4.99 -13.18
CA ASN A 99 8.88 3.83 -12.34
C ASN A 99 8.18 2.53 -12.78
N GLY A 100 7.54 2.53 -13.96
CA GLY A 100 7.00 1.32 -14.59
C GLY A 100 5.56 0.98 -14.21
N PHE A 101 4.87 1.86 -13.48
CA PHE A 101 3.44 1.70 -13.23
C PHE A 101 2.61 2.25 -14.40
N LYS A 102 1.43 1.66 -14.62
CA LYS A 102 0.52 2.12 -15.70
C LYS A 102 -0.03 3.53 -15.43
N ASN A 103 -0.38 3.80 -14.19
CA ASN A 103 -0.96 5.05 -13.70
C ASN A 103 -0.90 5.10 -12.16
N GLY A 104 -1.29 6.25 -11.59
CA GLY A 104 -1.35 6.52 -10.15
C GLY A 104 -2.28 5.58 -9.40
N GLU A 105 -3.38 5.15 -10.00
CA GLU A 105 -4.33 4.21 -9.38
C GLU A 105 -3.66 2.84 -9.14
N VAL A 106 -2.98 2.28 -10.14
CA VAL A 106 -2.26 1.01 -9.99
C VAL A 106 -1.14 1.13 -8.96
N TYR A 107 -0.40 2.23 -8.96
CA TYR A 107 0.62 2.51 -7.94
C TYR A 107 0.01 2.58 -6.53
N CYS A 108 -1.11 3.30 -6.37
CA CYS A 108 -1.82 3.41 -5.10
C CYS A 108 -2.23 2.04 -4.57
N ARG A 109 -2.81 1.17 -5.42
CA ARG A 109 -3.20 -0.19 -5.05
C ARG A 109 -2.06 -1.04 -4.55
N VAL A 110 -0.92 -0.98 -5.25
CA VAL A 110 0.29 -1.69 -4.83
C VAL A 110 0.78 -1.14 -3.49
N MET A 111 0.82 0.18 -3.32
CA MET A 111 1.23 0.80 -2.06
C MET A 111 0.30 0.49 -0.89
N GLU A 112 -1.01 0.48 -1.08
CA GLU A 112 -1.95 0.07 -0.03
C GLU A 112 -1.69 -1.37 0.43
N ARG A 113 -1.47 -2.28 -0.52
CA ARG A 113 -1.17 -3.68 -0.22
C ARG A 113 0.12 -3.82 0.56
N ILE A 114 1.16 -3.07 0.16
CA ILE A 114 2.44 -2.98 0.87
C ILE A 114 2.24 -2.46 2.29
N ILE A 115 1.54 -1.34 2.47
CA ILE A 115 1.32 -0.71 3.79
C ILE A 115 0.52 -1.63 4.71
N ARG A 116 -0.53 -2.30 4.20
CA ARG A 116 -1.29 -3.28 4.98
C ARG A 116 -0.40 -4.44 5.43
N ALA A 117 0.43 -4.98 4.54
CA ALA A 117 1.34 -6.07 4.89
C ALA A 117 2.45 -5.63 5.86
N TYR A 118 3.03 -4.46 5.66
CA TYR A 118 4.03 -3.88 6.55
C TYR A 118 3.46 -3.63 7.96
N THR A 119 2.24 -3.11 8.05
CA THR A 119 1.54 -2.91 9.33
C THR A 119 1.20 -4.25 9.98
N ALA A 120 0.78 -5.26 9.21
CA ALA A 120 0.49 -6.58 9.74
C ALA A 120 1.75 -7.24 10.34
N VAL A 121 2.90 -7.13 9.66
CA VAL A 121 4.19 -7.59 10.20
C VAL A 121 4.52 -6.89 11.51
N GLN A 122 4.36 -5.56 11.58
CA GLN A 122 4.57 -4.82 12.84
C GLN A 122 3.64 -5.27 13.94
N VAL A 123 2.35 -5.48 13.65
CA VAL A 123 1.40 -5.98 14.65
C VAL A 123 1.86 -7.35 15.16
N GLU A 124 2.19 -8.28 14.25
CA GLU A 124 2.63 -9.64 14.58
C GLU A 124 3.92 -9.67 15.41
N GLU A 125 4.87 -8.77 15.17
CA GLU A 125 6.10 -8.62 15.97
C GLU A 125 5.80 -8.26 17.43
N HIS A 126 4.81 -7.38 17.67
CA HIS A 126 4.43 -6.94 19.02
C HIS A 126 3.36 -7.82 19.66
N MET A 127 2.82 -8.81 18.93
CA MET A 127 1.77 -9.70 19.44
C MET A 127 2.15 -10.44 20.73
N PRO A 128 3.37 -10.97 20.92
CA PRO A 128 3.72 -11.66 22.17
C PRO A 128 3.62 -10.74 23.40
N GLU A 129 4.15 -9.53 23.29
CA GLU A 129 4.08 -8.52 24.37
C GLU A 129 2.65 -8.06 24.63
N LEU A 130 1.88 -7.86 23.56
CA LEU A 130 0.47 -7.51 23.66
C LEU A 130 -0.33 -8.64 24.33
N GLN A 131 -0.11 -9.89 23.93
CA GLN A 131 -0.76 -11.05 24.54
C GLN A 131 -0.46 -11.15 26.04
N GLN A 132 0.78 -10.93 26.44
CA GLN A 132 1.14 -10.91 27.86
C GLN A 132 0.38 -9.81 28.60
N LYS A 133 0.39 -8.57 28.09
CA LYS A 133 -0.35 -7.44 28.69
C LYS A 133 -1.85 -7.69 28.78
N LEU A 134 -2.44 -8.32 27.76
CA LEU A 134 -3.85 -8.68 27.77
C LEU A 134 -4.15 -9.77 28.81
N GLN A 135 -3.27 -10.76 28.99
CA GLN A 135 -3.43 -11.76 30.04
C GLN A 135 -3.32 -11.15 31.44
N GLU A 136 -2.36 -10.25 31.65
CA GLU A 136 -2.20 -9.52 32.91
C GLU A 136 -3.43 -8.65 33.22
N ALA A 137 -3.92 -7.89 32.24
CA ALA A 137 -5.13 -7.09 32.38
C ALA A 137 -6.36 -7.95 32.66
N ARG A 138 -6.48 -9.11 32.00
CA ARG A 138 -7.56 -10.08 32.24
C ARG A 138 -7.53 -10.58 33.69
N ALA A 139 -6.37 -10.98 34.19
CA ALA A 139 -6.21 -11.46 35.56
C ALA A 139 -6.53 -10.38 36.59
N GLN A 140 -6.15 -9.12 36.34
CA GLN A 140 -6.49 -7.99 37.21
C GLN A 140 -7.99 -7.74 37.26
N ILE A 141 -8.66 -7.73 36.11
CA ILE A 141 -10.12 -7.59 36.03
C ILE A 141 -10.81 -8.75 36.77
N GLU A 142 -10.34 -9.98 36.58
CA GLU A 142 -10.91 -11.16 37.25
C GLU A 142 -10.73 -11.10 38.77
N ALA A 143 -9.57 -10.64 39.26
CA ALA A 143 -9.25 -10.53 40.68
C ALA A 143 -9.98 -9.38 41.41
N ASP A 144 -10.48 -8.36 40.70
CA ASP A 144 -11.19 -7.25 41.33
C ASP A 144 -12.55 -7.69 41.89
N THR A 145 -12.67 -7.73 43.22
CA THR A 145 -13.90 -8.12 43.94
C THR A 145 -14.89 -6.97 44.11
N THR A 146 -14.51 -5.74 43.76
CA THR A 146 -15.34 -4.53 43.91
C THR A 146 -16.12 -4.19 42.64
N MET A 147 -15.70 -4.74 41.50
CA MET A 147 -16.33 -4.52 40.21
C MET A 147 -17.63 -5.33 40.04
N PRO A 148 -18.75 -4.70 39.65
CA PRO A 148 -19.98 -5.38 39.25
C PRO A 148 -19.76 -6.42 38.13
N ALA A 149 -20.50 -7.52 38.16
CA ALA A 149 -20.31 -8.64 37.25
C ALA A 149 -20.56 -8.28 35.78
N ASP A 150 -21.59 -7.47 35.51
CA ASP A 150 -21.94 -6.96 34.19
C ASP A 150 -20.84 -6.04 33.62
N GLN A 151 -20.29 -5.17 34.46
CA GLN A 151 -19.18 -4.29 34.11
C GLN A 151 -17.89 -5.10 33.82
N LYS A 152 -17.63 -6.14 34.63
CA LYS A 152 -16.51 -7.06 34.45
C LYS A 152 -16.59 -7.78 33.10
N GLU A 153 -17.76 -8.32 32.76
CA GLU A 153 -18.00 -9.01 31.49
C GLU A 153 -17.79 -8.07 30.29
N GLN A 154 -18.32 -6.85 30.35
CA GLN A 154 -18.12 -5.85 29.28
C GLN A 154 -16.65 -5.45 29.09
N LEU A 155 -15.88 -5.34 30.18
CA LEU A 155 -14.46 -5.02 30.09
C LEU A 155 -13.65 -6.18 29.50
N LEU A 156 -13.95 -7.41 29.89
CA LEU A 156 -13.32 -8.60 29.32
C LEU A 156 -13.63 -8.76 27.83
N ALA A 157 -14.86 -8.47 27.41
CA ALA A 157 -15.23 -8.50 25.99
C ALA A 157 -14.39 -7.51 25.17
N ARG A 158 -14.30 -6.24 25.63
CA ARG A 158 -13.51 -5.21 24.96
C ARG A 158 -12.01 -5.51 24.91
N LEU A 159 -11.48 -6.22 25.90
CA LEU A 159 -10.07 -6.60 25.96
C LEU A 159 -9.67 -7.53 24.78
N THR A 160 -10.62 -8.29 24.23
CA THR A 160 -10.36 -9.25 23.15
C THR A 160 -10.53 -8.69 21.74
N GLU A 161 -11.15 -7.52 21.60
CA GLU A 161 -11.46 -6.92 20.30
C GLU A 161 -10.42 -5.88 19.90
N HIS A 162 -9.33 -6.32 19.28
CA HIS A 162 -8.36 -5.39 18.70
C HIS A 162 -8.46 -5.34 17.17
N PRO A 163 -9.02 -4.26 16.58
CA PRO A 163 -9.28 -4.19 15.14
C PRO A 163 -8.02 -4.30 14.29
N ALA A 164 -6.87 -3.82 14.79
CA ALA A 164 -5.59 -3.96 14.09
C ALA A 164 -5.14 -5.43 13.96
N ILE A 165 -5.41 -6.28 14.96
CA ILE A 165 -5.11 -7.72 14.91
C ILE A 165 -6.01 -8.41 13.89
N ALA A 166 -7.31 -8.07 13.91
CA ALA A 166 -8.27 -8.61 12.95
C ALA A 166 -7.91 -8.22 11.51
N ALA A 167 -7.44 -6.99 11.29
CA ALA A 167 -6.95 -6.52 9.99
C ALA A 167 -5.66 -7.22 9.57
N ALA A 168 -4.68 -7.37 10.47
CA ALA A 168 -3.42 -8.06 10.20
C ALA A 168 -3.63 -9.52 9.74
N ARG A 169 -4.55 -10.24 10.39
CA ARG A 169 -4.92 -11.63 10.04
C ARG A 169 -5.54 -11.79 8.64
N LYS A 170 -6.09 -10.72 8.06
CA LYS A 170 -6.67 -10.75 6.70
C LYS A 170 -5.63 -10.55 5.61
N VAL A 171 -4.39 -10.18 5.95
CA VAL A 171 -3.32 -9.99 4.97
C VAL A 171 -2.74 -11.34 4.55
N PRO A 172 -2.55 -11.62 3.25
CA PRO A 172 -1.90 -12.84 2.78
C PRO A 172 -0.49 -13.04 3.36
N ASP A 173 -0.17 -14.25 3.81
CA ASP A 173 1.14 -14.59 4.36
C ASP A 173 2.28 -14.38 3.36
N SER A 174 2.02 -14.61 2.06
CA SER A 174 2.98 -14.35 0.99
C SER A 174 3.42 -12.89 0.95
N ASP A 175 2.47 -11.96 1.16
CA ASP A 175 2.73 -10.52 1.10
C ASP A 175 3.50 -10.09 2.35
N LYS A 176 3.09 -10.58 3.54
CA LYS A 176 3.82 -10.33 4.80
C LYS A 176 5.28 -10.79 4.71
N LYS A 177 5.49 -12.03 4.24
CA LYS A 177 6.83 -12.61 4.09
C LYS A 177 7.68 -11.84 3.08
N LEU A 178 7.08 -11.39 1.97
CA LEU A 178 7.80 -10.58 0.99
C LEU A 178 8.16 -9.22 1.57
N VAL A 179 7.20 -8.51 2.16
CA VAL A 179 7.41 -7.18 2.74
C VAL A 179 8.43 -7.20 3.88
N ALA A 180 8.47 -8.25 4.69
CA ALA A 180 9.48 -8.42 5.73
C ALA A 180 10.93 -8.39 5.18
N GLN A 181 11.15 -8.78 3.91
CA GLN A 181 12.48 -8.71 3.28
C GLN A 181 12.91 -7.27 2.97
N PHE A 182 11.96 -6.33 2.88
CA PHE A 182 12.19 -4.91 2.61
C PHE A 182 12.10 -4.04 3.87
N ARG A 183 12.08 -4.67 5.06
CA ARG A 183 11.80 -4.01 6.34
C ARG A 183 12.63 -2.75 6.58
N THR A 184 13.94 -2.86 6.44
CA THR A 184 14.86 -1.73 6.69
C THR A 184 14.58 -0.53 5.79
N GLU A 185 14.26 -0.76 4.51
CA GLU A 185 13.94 0.33 3.58
C GLU A 185 12.59 0.96 3.92
N MET A 186 11.61 0.16 4.33
CA MET A 186 10.30 0.64 4.75
C MET A 186 10.35 1.41 6.08
N ASP A 187 11.16 0.97 7.04
CA ASP A 187 11.36 1.69 8.31
C ASP A 187 11.87 3.12 8.03
N GLN A 188 12.84 3.27 7.11
CA GLN A 188 13.39 4.56 6.71
C GLN A 188 12.37 5.46 5.99
N LEU A 189 11.37 4.87 5.34
CA LEU A 189 10.37 5.61 4.57
C LEU A 189 9.11 5.95 5.37
N PHE A 190 8.70 5.08 6.29
CA PHE A 190 7.41 5.19 6.97
C PHE A 190 7.50 5.52 8.45
N LEU A 191 8.63 5.25 9.11
CA LEU A 191 8.80 5.61 10.51
C LEU A 191 9.46 6.99 10.63
N PRO A 192 9.08 7.78 11.64
CA PRO A 192 9.82 9.00 11.97
C PRO A 192 11.29 8.63 12.28
N PRO A 193 12.25 9.54 12.00
CA PRO A 193 13.65 9.31 12.35
C PRO A 193 13.80 9.02 13.85
N PRO A 194 14.77 8.18 14.26
CA PRO A 194 15.02 7.91 15.67
C PRO A 194 15.19 9.23 16.45
N GLY A 195 14.38 9.40 17.51
CA GLY A 195 14.40 10.61 18.35
C GLY A 195 13.37 11.68 17.99
N GLN A 196 12.54 11.49 16.96
CA GLN A 196 11.35 12.33 16.71
C GLN A 196 10.09 11.59 17.21
N ALA A 197 9.33 12.24 18.09
CA ALA A 197 8.01 11.74 18.47
C ALA A 197 7.09 11.72 17.24
N PRO A 198 6.18 10.74 17.11
CA PRO A 198 5.16 10.78 16.08
C PRO A 198 4.41 12.12 16.19
N ALA A 199 4.22 12.80 15.06
CA ALA A 199 3.43 14.03 15.03
C ALA A 199 2.07 13.74 15.68
N ALA A 200 1.66 14.56 16.64
CA ALA A 200 0.37 14.42 17.29
C ALA A 200 -0.72 14.37 16.20
N PRO A 201 -1.67 13.42 16.26
CA PRO A 201 -2.76 13.41 15.30
C PRO A 201 -3.47 14.77 15.35
N PRO A 202 -3.88 15.33 14.19
CA PRO A 202 -4.62 16.57 14.17
C PRO A 202 -5.86 16.43 15.07
N PRO A 203 -6.24 17.49 15.81
CA PRO A 203 -7.41 17.43 16.66
C PRO A 203 -8.61 16.99 15.82
N GLN A 204 -9.27 15.91 16.25
CA GLN A 204 -10.52 15.48 15.65
C GLN A 204 -11.54 16.59 15.92
N GLN A 205 -12.00 17.25 14.86
CA GLN A 205 -13.11 18.21 14.91
C GLN A 205 -14.44 17.48 14.79
#